data_AF-A0A957FH88-F1
#
_entry.id   AF-A0A957FH88-F1
#
_cell.length_a   1.000
_cell.length_b   1.000
_cell.length_c   1.000
_cell.angle_alpha   90.00
_cell.angle_beta   90.00
_cell.angle_gamma   90.00
#
_symmetry.space_group_name_H-M   'P 1'
#
loop_
_entity.id
_entity.type
_entity.pdbx_description
1 polymer ?
#
loop_
_entity_poly.entity_id
_entity_poly.type
_entity_poly.pdbx_seq_one_letter_code
_entity_poly.pdbx_strand_id
1 'polypeptide(L)'
;MNDHFDNVATAFSRKALVYDAFDDININLQRMRRKVYDHFTRFAPAGGHVLELNAGTGLDASVLVQRGYRVHATDIAPGMLAKIEQK
;
A
#
# COMPACT_ATOMS: atom_id res chain seq x y z
N MET A 1 -23.93 -5.87 11.13
CA MET A 1 -23.20 -4.85 10.32
C MET A 1 -21.68 -5.03 10.38
N ASN A 2 -21.13 -5.67 11.42
CA ASN A 2 -19.68 -5.93 11.55
C ASN A 2 -19.15 -7.06 10.64
N ASP A 3 -19.94 -8.09 10.37
CA ASP A 3 -19.48 -9.29 9.65
C ASP A 3 -18.86 -9.00 8.26
N HIS A 4 -19.34 -7.96 7.56
CA HIS A 4 -18.79 -7.61 6.25
C HIS A 4 -17.34 -7.13 6.34
N PHE A 5 -17.06 -6.17 7.24
CA PHE A 5 -15.72 -5.61 7.39
C PHE A 5 -14.75 -6.64 7.98
N ASP A 6 -15.21 -7.47 8.91
CA ASP A 6 -14.40 -8.54 9.49
C ASP A 6 -14.02 -9.60 8.44
N ASN A 7 -14.94 -9.94 7.54
CA ASN A 7 -14.68 -10.85 6.42
C ASN A 7 -13.66 -10.25 5.43
N VAL A 8 -13.78 -8.95 5.11
CA VAL A 8 -12.82 -8.24 4.25
C VAL A 8 -11.44 -8.22 4.91
N ALA A 9 -11.34 -7.81 6.18
CA ALA A 9 -10.09 -7.77 6.94
C ALA A 9 -9.42 -9.14 7.01
N THR A 10 -10.20 -10.20 7.23
CA THR A 10 -9.72 -11.59 7.25
C THR A 10 -9.18 -12.02 5.88
N ALA A 11 -9.91 -11.74 4.80
CA ALA A 11 -9.50 -12.10 3.45
C ALA A 11 -8.19 -11.42 3.04
N PHE A 12 -8.05 -10.12 3.31
CA PHE A 12 -6.82 -9.38 3.00
C PHE A 12 -5.66 -9.76 3.93
N SER A 13 -5.91 -10.03 5.21
CA SER A 13 -4.87 -10.53 6.12
C SER A 13 -4.25 -11.84 5.61
N ARG A 14 -5.05 -12.75 5.04
CA ARG A 14 -4.54 -13.98 4.41
C ARG A 14 -3.71 -13.69 3.16
N LYS A 15 -4.13 -12.73 2.34
CA LYS A 15 -3.40 -12.33 1.13
C LYS A 15 -2.06 -11.65 1.41
N ALA A 16 -1.90 -10.99 2.56
CA ALA A 16 -0.68 -10.27 2.93
C ALA A 16 0.59 -11.13 2.83
N LEU A 17 0.47 -12.46 2.99
CA LEU A 17 1.59 -13.40 2.89
C LEU A 17 2.22 -13.50 1.49
N VAL A 18 1.44 -13.21 0.44
CA VAL A 18 1.86 -13.41 -0.97
C VAL A 18 1.76 -12.13 -1.80
N TYR A 19 1.30 -11.03 -1.20
CA TYR A 19 0.93 -9.82 -1.93
C TYR A 19 2.14 -9.17 -2.63
N ASP A 20 3.25 -8.98 -1.91
CA ASP A 20 4.48 -8.38 -2.46
C ASP A 20 5.11 -9.29 -3.53
N ALA A 21 5.20 -10.60 -3.26
CA ALA A 21 5.74 -11.57 -4.21
C ALA A 21 4.96 -11.65 -5.53
N PHE A 22 3.64 -11.39 -5.49
CA PHE A 22 2.82 -11.31 -6.70
C PHE A 22 3.16 -10.08 -7.56
N ASP A 23 3.54 -8.96 -6.95
CA ASP A 23 4.01 -7.78 -7.69
C ASP A 23 5.36 -8.02 -8.36
N ASP A 24 6.30 -8.66 -7.65
CA ASP A 24 7.65 -8.93 -8.13
C ASP A 24 7.67 -9.69 -9.47
N ILE A 25 6.72 -10.58 -9.67
CA ILE A 25 6.60 -11.41 -10.89
C ILE A 25 5.70 -10.80 -11.97
N ASN A 26 5.06 -9.66 -11.71
CA ASN A 26 4.06 -9.07 -12.62
C ASN A 26 4.53 -7.72 -13.19
N ILE A 27 5.27 -7.80 -14.29
CA ILE A 27 5.84 -6.62 -14.98
C ILE A 27 4.78 -5.58 -15.39
N ASN A 28 3.56 -6.02 -15.70
CA ASN A 28 2.47 -5.11 -16.06
C ASN A 28 1.96 -4.34 -14.85
N LEU A 29 1.85 -4.98 -13.68
CA LEU A 29 1.46 -4.34 -12.44
C LEU A 29 2.50 -3.29 -12.02
N GLN A 30 3.79 -3.66 -12.03
CA GLN A 30 4.89 -2.73 -11.76
C GLN A 30 4.87 -1.51 -12.70
N ARG A 31 4.62 -1.73 -14.01
CA ARG A 31 4.48 -0.65 -14.99
C ARG A 31 3.30 0.25 -14.67
N MET A 32 2.16 -0.30 -14.25
CA MET A 32 0.99 0.49 -13.87
C MET A 32 1.23 1.31 -12.61
N ARG A 33 1.86 0.71 -11.59
CA ARG A 33 2.28 1.40 -10.35
C ARG A 33 3.18 2.60 -10.63
N ARG A 34 4.21 2.43 -11.46
CA ARG A 34 5.08 3.54 -11.86
C ARG A 34 4.29 4.72 -12.44
N LYS A 35 3.33 4.46 -13.31
CA LYS A 35 2.47 5.52 -13.87
C LYS A 35 1.66 6.26 -12.81
N VAL A 36 1.15 5.54 -11.81
CA VAL A 36 0.43 6.14 -10.67
C VAL A 36 1.36 7.03 -9.87
N TYR A 37 2.55 6.56 -9.54
CA TYR A 37 3.51 7.36 -8.77
C TYR A 37 3.94 8.61 -9.53
N ASP A 38 4.24 8.49 -10.82
CA ASP A 38 4.68 9.61 -11.65
C ASP A 38 3.56 10.65 -11.78
N HIS A 39 2.31 10.19 -11.95
CA HIS A 39 1.14 11.06 -11.92
C HIS A 39 0.99 11.77 -10.56
N PHE A 40 1.08 11.02 -9.45
CA PHE A 40 1.00 11.58 -8.11
C PHE A 40 2.06 12.66 -7.87
N THR A 41 3.33 12.38 -8.18
CA THR A 41 4.44 13.32 -7.98
C THR A 41 4.37 14.58 -8.83
N ARG A 42 3.60 14.56 -9.92
CA ARG A 42 3.38 15.75 -10.76
C ARG A 42 2.52 16.81 -10.05
N PHE A 43 1.64 16.39 -9.14
CA PHE A 43 0.67 17.27 -8.49
C PHE A 43 0.88 17.40 -6.98
N ALA A 44 1.42 16.36 -6.34
CA ALA A 44 1.68 16.37 -4.91
C ALA A 44 2.97 17.16 -4.62
N PRO A 45 2.95 18.13 -3.69
CA PRO A 45 4.12 18.92 -3.34
C PRO A 45 5.23 18.02 -2.80
N ALA A 46 6.47 18.27 -3.22
CA ALA A 46 7.64 17.55 -2.72
C ALA A 46 7.73 17.69 -1.18
N GLY A 47 8.04 16.59 -0.49
CA GLY A 47 8.09 16.58 0.97
C GLY A 47 6.72 16.63 1.68
N GLY A 48 5.62 16.52 0.93
CA GLY A 48 4.26 16.57 1.46
C GLY A 48 3.91 15.42 2.40
N HIS A 49 2.82 15.62 3.15
CA HIS A 49 2.22 14.59 4.00
C HIS A 49 1.11 13.87 3.25
N VAL A 50 1.11 12.55 3.28
CA VAL A 50 0.19 11.69 2.54
C VAL A 50 -0.56 10.80 3.51
N LEU A 51 -1.88 10.85 3.48
CA LEU A 51 -2.73 9.83 4.10
C LEU A 51 -3.03 8.75 3.06
N GLU A 52 -2.54 7.54 3.31
CA GLU A 52 -2.79 6.40 2.43
C GLU A 52 -3.86 5.50 3.05
N LEU A 53 -4.99 5.38 2.34
CA LEU A 53 -6.13 4.57 2.75
C LEU A 53 -6.06 3.21 2.06
N ASN A 54 -6.18 2.13 2.83
CA ASN A 54 -6.02 0.75 2.37
C ASN A 54 -4.61 0.50 1.78
N ALA A 55 -3.59 0.84 2.56
CA ALA A 55 -2.19 0.74 2.15
C ALA A 55 -1.72 -0.71 1.91
N GLY A 56 -2.53 -1.72 2.26
CA GLY A 56 -2.16 -3.12 2.12
C GLY A 56 -0.87 -3.41 2.87
N THR A 57 0.07 -4.09 2.21
CA THR A 57 1.40 -4.38 2.79
C THR A 57 2.31 -3.15 2.89
N GLY A 58 1.88 -1.97 2.45
CA GLY A 58 2.66 -0.73 2.47
C GLY A 58 3.66 -0.61 1.33
N LEU A 59 3.48 -1.36 0.23
CA LEU A 59 4.39 -1.30 -0.92
C LEU A 59 4.43 0.11 -1.53
N ASP A 60 3.25 0.66 -1.82
CA ASP A 60 3.10 1.98 -2.43
C ASP A 60 3.56 3.08 -1.45
N ALA A 61 3.16 2.98 -0.17
CA ALA A 61 3.66 3.83 0.92
C ALA A 61 5.20 3.90 0.98
N SER A 62 5.87 2.75 0.88
CA SER A 62 7.33 2.68 0.93
C SER A 62 7.99 3.40 -0.23
N VAL A 63 7.42 3.28 -1.44
CA VAL A 63 7.92 4.01 -2.62
C VAL A 63 7.75 5.51 -2.44
N LEU A 64 6.63 5.97 -1.88
CA LEU A 64 6.40 7.39 -1.61
C LEU A 64 7.34 7.91 -0.51
N VAL A 65 7.59 7.15 0.54
CA VAL A 65 8.59 7.51 1.57
C VAL A 65 9.99 7.64 0.95
N GLN A 66 10.40 6.70 0.09
CA GLN A 66 11.68 6.78 -0.63
C GLN A 66 11.76 8.00 -1.57
N ARG A 67 10.62 8.48 -2.08
CA ARG A 67 10.52 9.71 -2.88
C ARG A 67 10.46 11.00 -2.02
N GLY A 68 10.60 10.88 -0.70
CA GLY A 68 10.71 12.00 0.24
C GLY A 68 9.38 12.45 0.87
N TYR A 69 8.29 11.71 0.69
CA TYR A 69 7.01 12.03 1.32
C TYR A 69 6.93 11.49 2.76
N ARG A 70 6.10 12.11 3.59
CA ARG A 70 5.72 11.58 4.91
C ARG A 70 4.38 10.88 4.80
N VAL A 71 4.37 9.55 4.88
CA VAL A 71 3.16 8.75 4.65
C VAL A 71 2.59 8.26 5.98
N HIS A 72 1.30 8.48 6.22
CA HIS A 72 0.51 7.80 7.22
C HIS A 72 -0.31 6.71 6.52
N ALA A 73 0.20 5.48 6.59
CA ALA A 73 -0.40 4.32 5.95
C ALA A 73 -1.45 3.69 6.87
N THR A 74 -2.65 3.47 6.36
CA THR A 74 -3.77 2.89 7.11
C THR A 74 -4.35 1.69 6.37
N ASP A 75 -4.70 0.65 7.10
CA ASP A 75 -5.41 -0.51 6.58
C ASP A 75 -6.28 -1.11 7.68
N ILE A 76 -7.38 -1.76 7.30
CA ILE A 76 -8.29 -2.43 8.23
C ILE A 76 -7.85 -3.86 8.55
N ALA A 77 -7.04 -4.48 7.68
CA ALA A 77 -6.62 -5.86 7.82
C ALA A 77 -5.37 -5.98 8.71
N PRO A 78 -5.45 -6.69 9.86
CA PRO A 78 -4.30 -6.84 10.76
C PRO A 78 -3.07 -7.47 10.08
N GLY A 79 -3.27 -8.42 9.15
CA GLY A 79 -2.15 -9.03 8.42
C GLY A 79 -1.45 -8.06 7.46
N MET A 80 -2.17 -7.06 6.95
CA MET A 80 -1.60 -5.98 6.13
C MET A 80 -0.79 -5.02 7.01
N LEU A 81 -1.36 -4.56 8.13
CA LEU A 81 -0.68 -3.71 9.11
C LEU A 81 0.62 -4.35 9.61
N ALA A 82 0.60 -5.64 9.95
CA ALA A 82 1.79 -6.36 10.38
C ALA A 82 2.91 -6.39 9.32
N LYS A 83 2.59 -6.27 8.02
CA LYS A 83 3.57 -6.13 6.95
C LYS A 83 4.10 -4.70 6.83
N ILE A 84 3.26 -3.69 7.06
CA ILE A 84 3.69 -2.29 7.12
C ILE A 84 4.69 -2.09 8.25
N GLU A 85 4.43 -2.64 9.43
CA GLU A 85 5.29 -2.52 10.62
C GLU A 85 6.70 -3.14 10.44
N GLN A 86 6.90 -3.94 9.39
CA GLN A 86 8.19 -4.57 9.05
C GLN A 86 9.04 -3.74 8.07
N LYS A 87 8.54 -2.60 7.58
CA LYS A 87 9.21 -1.73 6.60
C LYS A 87 9.76 -0.48 7.27
#